data_AF-A0A974C016-F1
#
_entry.id   AF-A0A974C016-F1
#
_cell.length_a   1.000
_cell.length_b   1.000
_cell.length_c   1.000
_cell.angle_alpha   90.00
_cell.angle_beta   90.00
_cell.angle_gamma   90.00
#
_symmetry.space_group_name_H-M   'P 1'
#
loop_
_entity.id
_entity.type
_entity.pdbx_description
1 polymer ?
#
loop_
_entity_poly.entity_id
_entity_poly.type
_entity_poly.pdbx_seq_one_letter_code
_entity_poly.pdbx_strand_id
1 'polypeptide(L)' 'MKVTVCFGKTAIVVPCKDGKMSVRDLIQQAAQRFIKAKEKEPGYWVKVHHLEYQDGGILDPDDVLADVVEDKDK' A
#
# COMPACT_ATOMS: atom_id res chain seq x y z
N MET A 1 10.28 -5.36 7.65
CA MET A 1 8.91 -5.18 7.12
C MET A 1 8.87 -4.96 5.61
N LYS A 2 8.08 -5.79 4.93
CA LYS A 2 7.58 -5.57 3.57
C LYS A 2 6.07 -5.80 3.55
N VAL A 3 5.30 -4.98 2.83
CA VAL A 3 3.83 -5.10 2.74
C VAL A 3 3.41 -5.29 1.29
N THR A 4 2.36 -6.08 1.06
CA THR A 4 1.79 -6.31 -0.27
C THR A 4 0.43 -5.66 -0.36
N VAL A 5 0.28 -4.68 -1.26
CA VAL A 5 -0.97 -3.95 -1.52
C VAL A 5 -1.58 -4.46 -2.83
N CYS A 6 -2.89 -4.75 -2.84
CA CYS A 6 -3.56 -5.38 -3.99
C CYS A 6 -4.46 -4.39 -4.74
N PHE A 7 -4.03 -3.96 -5.92
CA PHE A 7 -4.89 -3.22 -6.85
C PHE A 7 -5.71 -4.20 -7.68
N GLY A 8 -6.82 -4.68 -7.09
CA GLY A 8 -7.60 -5.77 -7.63
C GLY A 8 -6.74 -7.03 -7.81
N LYS A 9 -6.60 -7.52 -9.05
CA LYS A 9 -5.76 -8.69 -9.38
C LYS A 9 -4.24 -8.41 -9.41
N THR A 10 -3.79 -7.20 -9.04
CA THR A 10 -2.36 -6.82 -9.10
C THR A 10 -1.78 -6.61 -7.71
N ALA A 11 -0.98 -7.56 -7.23
CA ALA A 11 -0.19 -7.40 -6.02
C ALA A 11 1.04 -6.49 -6.27
N ILE A 12 1.26 -5.52 -5.38
CA ILE A 12 2.39 -4.59 -5.39
C ILE A 12 3.13 -4.70 -4.06
N VAL A 13 4.39 -5.12 -4.08
CA VAL A 13 5.23 -5.17 -2.88
C VAL A 13 5.82 -3.79 -2.61
N VAL A 14 5.63 -3.28 -1.39
CA VAL A 14 6.22 -2.04 -0.89
C VAL A 14 7.23 -2.40 0.22
N PRO A 15 8.52 -2.02 0.08
CA PRO A 15 9.49 -2.13 1.15
C PRO A 15 9.26 -1.01 2.18
N CYS A 16 8.83 -1.38 3.38
CA CYS A 16 8.41 -0.45 4.43
C CYS A 16 9.49 -0.13 5.47
N LYS A 17 10.72 -0.62 5.25
CA LYS A 17 11.87 -0.53 6.17
C LYS A 17 11.52 -1.09 7.56
N ASP A 18 11.39 -0.19 8.53
CA ASP A 18 11.09 -0.40 9.95
C ASP A 18 9.62 -0.13 10.31
N GLY A 19 8.76 0.13 9.31
CA GLY A 19 7.31 0.26 9.49
C GLY A 19 6.83 1.61 10.05
N LYS A 20 7.71 2.57 10.34
CA LYS A 20 7.35 3.89 10.90
C LYS A 20 6.69 4.86 9.90
N MET A 21 6.34 4.40 8.70
CA MET A 21 5.65 5.20 7.69
C MET A 21 4.14 5.15 7.92
N SER A 22 3.41 6.19 7.49
CA SER A 22 1.95 6.19 7.59
C SER A 22 1.30 5.23 6.58
N VAL A 23 0.06 4.84 6.85
CA VAL A 23 -0.78 4.14 5.86
C VAL A 23 -0.98 5.00 4.59
N ARG A 24 -1.09 6.33 4.74
CA ARG A 24 -1.10 7.32 3.65
C ARG A 24 0.15 7.26 2.78
N ASP A 25 1.34 7.15 3.37
CA ASP A 25 2.59 6.95 2.65
C ASP A 25 2.62 5.61 1.92
N LEU A 26 2.07 4.54 2.54
CA LEU A 26 1.98 3.20 1.92
C LEU A 26 1.09 3.25 0.69
N ILE A 27 -0.10 3.87 0.79
CA ILE A 27 -1.04 4.07 -0.32
C ILE A 27 -0.37 4.81 -1.47
N GLN A 28 0.31 5.94 -1.20
CA GLN A 28 1.03 6.71 -2.22
C GLN A 28 2.14 5.89 -2.88
N GLN A 29 2.95 5.19 -2.07
CA GLN A 29 4.04 4.35 -2.53
C GLN A 29 3.57 3.13 -3.35
N ALA A 30 2.41 2.57 -3.01
CA ALA A 30 1.80 1.45 -3.73
C ALA A 30 1.22 1.93 -5.07
N ALA A 31 0.48 3.04 -5.09
CA ALA A 31 -0.11 3.62 -6.29
C ALA A 31 0.95 4.03 -7.33
N GLN A 32 2.03 4.70 -6.89
CA GLN A 32 3.16 5.04 -7.78
C GLN A 32 3.83 3.80 -8.40
N ARG A 33 3.95 2.70 -7.65
CA ARG A 33 4.49 1.44 -8.16
C ARG A 33 3.50 0.74 -9.10
N PHE A 34 2.20 0.77 -8.82
CA PHE A 34 1.16 0.23 -9.70
C PHE A 34 1.13 0.93 -11.06
N ILE A 35 1.14 2.26 -11.09
CA ILE A 35 1.13 3.05 -12.35
C ILE A 35 2.35 2.68 -13.22
N LYS A 36 3.54 2.59 -12.61
CA LYS A 36 4.77 2.17 -13.30
C LYS A 36 4.70 0.71 -13.78
N ALA A 37 4.24 -0.22 -12.94
CA ALA A 37 4.13 -1.65 -13.25
C ALA A 37 2.99 -2.00 -14.21
N LYS A 38 2.16 -1.02 -14.61
CA LYS A 38 1.14 -1.13 -15.67
C LYS A 38 1.49 -0.33 -16.93
N GLU A 39 2.72 0.17 -17.02
CA GLU A 39 3.27 0.92 -18.17
C GLU A 39 2.32 2.01 -18.67
N LYS A 40 1.71 2.74 -17.72
CA LYS A 40 0.67 3.73 -18.02
C LYS A 40 1.24 5.05 -18.51
N GLU A 41 0.48 5.67 -19.40
CA GLU A 41 0.82 6.92 -20.06
C GLU A 41 1.00 8.10 -19.07
N PRO A 42 1.84 9.10 -19.39
CA PRO A 42 1.96 10.31 -18.59
C PRO A 42 0.61 11.03 -18.44
N GLY A 43 0.14 11.16 -17.20
CA GLY A 43 -1.19 11.71 -16.88
C GLY A 43 -2.21 10.67 -16.42
N TYR A 44 -1.94 9.38 -16.55
CA TYR A 44 -2.74 8.35 -15.89
C TYR A 44 -2.64 8.47 -14.36
N TRP A 45 -3.79 8.54 -13.70
CA TRP A 45 -3.91 8.75 -12.25
C TRP A 45 -4.72 7.63 -11.60
N VAL A 46 -4.51 7.43 -10.30
CA VAL A 46 -5.22 6.45 -9.49
C VAL A 46 -5.79 7.16 -8.27
N LYS A 47 -7.09 7.01 -8.05
CA LYS A 47 -7.73 7.39 -6.78
C LYS A 47 -7.84 6.17 -5.89
N VAL A 48 -7.32 6.26 -4.67
CA VAL A 48 -7.58 5.29 -3.60
C VAL A 48 -8.61 5.91 -2.67
N HIS A 49 -9.61 5.13 -2.26
CA HIS A 49 -10.72 5.59 -1.41
C HIS A 49 -10.53 5.21 0.06
N HIS A 50 -10.00 4.01 0.30
CA HIS A 50 -9.57 3.43 1.58
C HIS A 50 -8.50 2.36 1.26
N LEU A 51 -7.83 1.82 2.28
CA LEU A 51 -7.01 0.62 2.14
C LEU A 51 -7.63 -0.54 2.94
N GLU A 52 -7.50 -1.75 2.41
CA GLU A 52 -8.18 -2.96 2.89
C GLU A 52 -7.21 -3.91 3.61
N TYR A 53 -7.62 -4.48 4.74
CA TYR A 53 -7.19 -5.82 5.13
C TYR A 53 -7.92 -6.88 4.28
N GLN A 54 -7.36 -8.10 4.22
CA GLN A 54 -7.94 -9.19 3.40
C GLN A 54 -9.31 -9.70 3.89
N ASP A 55 -9.70 -9.36 5.13
CA ASP A 55 -10.99 -9.68 5.76
C ASP A 55 -12.00 -8.51 5.71
N GLY A 56 -11.61 -7.36 5.14
CA GLY A 56 -12.48 -6.20 4.96
C GLY A 56 -12.38 -5.11 6.04
N GLY A 57 -11.47 -5.24 7.01
CA GLY A 57 -11.14 -4.11 7.88
C GLY A 57 -10.53 -2.94 7.09
N ILE A 58 -10.88 -1.70 7.46
CA ILE A 58 -10.31 -0.48 6.86
C ILE A 58 -9.17 0.02 7.75
N LEU A 59 -8.04 0.39 7.13
CA LEU A 59 -6.93 1.08 7.81
C LEU A 59 -7.11 2.60 7.68
N ASP A 60 -6.91 3.36 8.76
CA ASP A 60 -6.94 4.82 8.67
C ASP A 60 -5.66 5.34 7.98
N PRO A 61 -5.74 6.31 7.05
CA PRO A 61 -4.55 6.87 6.41
C PRO A 61 -3.49 7.43 7.37
N ASP A 62 -3.88 7.94 8.53
CA ASP A 62 -2.95 8.59 9.47
C ASP A 62 -2.39 7.64 10.56
N ASP A 63 -2.79 6.36 10.55
CA ASP A 63 -2.17 5.30 11.36
C ASP A 63 -0.71 5.03 10.94
N VAL A 64 0.11 4.63 11.92
CA VAL A 64 1.49 4.16 11.69
C VAL A 64 1.47 2.68 11.29
N LEU A 65 2.07 2.35 10.15
CA LEU A 65 1.97 1.03 9.53
C LEU A 65 2.45 -0.12 10.45
N ALA A 66 3.45 0.12 11.30
CA ALA A 66 3.94 -0.87 12.26
C ALA A 66 2.95 -1.25 13.37
N ASP A 67 1.99 -0.38 13.68
CA ASP A 67 0.99 -0.60 14.73
C ASP A 67 -0.26 -1.32 14.19
N VAL A 68 -0.45 -1.32 12.87
CA VAL A 68 -1.61 -1.90 12.17
C VAL A 68 -1.28 -3.10 11.27
N VAL A 69 -0.03 -3.32 10.86
CA VAL A 69 0.36 -4.47 10.01
C VAL A 69 1.51 -5.26 10.63
N GLU A 70 1.25 -6.54 10.91
CA GLU A 70 2.26 -7.47 11.42
C GLU A 70 3.31 -7.84 10.36
N ASP A 71 4.58 -7.88 10.76
CA ASP A 71 5.69 -8.29 9.91
C ASP A 71 5.77 -9.83 9.85
N LYS A 72 5.25 -10.44 8.78
CA LYS A 72 5.17 -11.90 8.60
C LYS A 72 6.53 -12.63 8.43
N ASP A 73 7.64 -11.90 8.49
CA ASP A 73 9.01 -12.44 8.47
C ASP A 73 9.68 -12.46 9.88
N LYS A 74 8.88 -12.53 10.95
CA LYS A 74 9.33 -12.68 12.36
C LYS A 74 9.21 -14.12 12.86
#